data_AF-A0A6J4Y4D6-F1
#
_entry.id   AF-A0A6J4Y4D6-F1
#
_cell.length_a   1.000
_cell.length_b   1.000
_cell.length_c   1.000
_cell.angle_alpha   90.00
_cell.angle_beta   90.00
_cell.angle_gamma   90.00
#
_symmetry.space_group_name_H-M   'P 1'
#
loop_
_entity.id
_entity.type
_entity.pdbx_description
1 polymer ?
#
loop_
_entity_poly.entity_id
_entity_poly.type
_entity_poly.pdbx_seq_one_letter_code
_entity_poly.pdbx_strand_id
1 'polypeptide(L)'
;MVTYLKKATPPIEEKDTKTRSIVKEILSDIRSRGESAVCELAEKFDNWKRDFILGKEEIDSLIATVTQTAKDDIRFAYDQVYGFAVKQRESMQEFETELTPGVTLGQRLVPCQCAGCYVPGGAICACSLRSNECRYCQGGRCAVYRGLHPSQG
;
A
#
# COMPACT_ATOMS: atom_id res chain seq x y z
N MET A 1 45.28 -0.09 19.20
CA MET A 1 44.91 -0.95 18.06
C MET A 1 43.48 -1.41 18.32
N VAL A 2 42.51 -1.04 17.47
CA VAL A 2 41.09 -1.32 17.74
C VAL A 2 40.78 -2.75 17.31
N THR A 3 40.40 -3.59 18.27
CA THR A 3 40.01 -4.99 18.02
C THR A 3 38.52 -5.06 17.79
N TYR A 4 38.12 -5.33 16.54
CA TYR A 4 36.71 -5.48 16.17
C TYR A 4 36.23 -6.89 16.48
N LEU A 5 35.30 -7.01 17.44
CA LEU A 5 34.73 -8.29 17.92
C LEU A 5 33.62 -8.84 17.01
N LYS A 6 33.03 -8.01 16.15
CA LYS A 6 32.00 -8.40 15.18
C LYS A 6 32.22 -7.65 13.88
N LYS A 7 32.51 -8.38 12.81
CA LYS A 7 32.55 -7.84 11.43
C LYS A 7 31.27 -8.27 10.73
N ALA A 8 30.53 -7.31 10.18
CA ALA A 8 29.39 -7.62 9.33
C ALA A 8 29.89 -8.20 8.00
N THR A 9 29.25 -9.25 7.51
CA THR A 9 29.45 -9.69 6.12
C THR A 9 29.03 -8.55 5.19
N PRO A 10 29.87 -8.14 4.22
CA PRO A 10 29.46 -7.11 3.27
C PRO A 10 28.17 -7.55 2.54
N PRO A 11 27.26 -6.62 2.21
CA PRO A 11 26.05 -6.96 1.48
C PRO A 11 26.40 -7.62 0.15
N ILE A 12 25.61 -8.61 -0.26
CA ILE A 12 25.81 -9.34 -1.52
C ILE A 12 25.39 -8.41 -2.67
N GLU A 13 26.33 -7.69 -3.30
CA GLU A 13 26.00 -6.69 -4.34
C GLU A 13 25.68 -7.30 -5.72
N GLU A 14 26.21 -8.48 -6.07
CA GLU A 14 26.12 -9.00 -7.45
C GLU A 14 24.71 -9.45 -7.90
N LYS A 15 23.82 -9.83 -6.99
CA LYS A 15 22.44 -10.24 -7.34
C LYS A 15 21.51 -9.06 -7.64
N ASP A 16 21.89 -7.86 -7.22
CA ASP A 16 21.03 -6.68 -7.30
C ASP A 16 20.91 -6.14 -8.74
N THR A 17 22.01 -6.13 -9.50
CA THR A 17 22.04 -5.49 -10.84
C THR A 17 21.14 -6.19 -11.86
N LYS A 18 21.14 -7.53 -11.92
CA LYS A 18 20.27 -8.28 -12.86
C LYS A 18 18.80 -8.13 -12.51
N THR A 19 18.47 -8.25 -11.22
CA THR A 19 17.09 -8.08 -10.73
C THR A 19 16.58 -6.68 -11.02
N ARG A 20 17.41 -5.66 -10.79
CA ARG A 20 17.07 -4.26 -11.06
C ARG A 20 16.78 -4.00 -12.54
N SER A 21 17.54 -4.59 -13.45
CA SER A 21 17.28 -4.47 -14.89
C SER A 21 15.94 -5.11 -15.27
N ILE A 22 15.66 -6.32 -14.79
CA ILE A 22 14.39 -7.02 -15.05
C ILE A 22 13.19 -6.21 -14.51
N VAL A 23 13.28 -5.70 -13.28
CA VAL A 23 12.21 -4.88 -12.69
C VAL A 23 11.99 -3.59 -13.48
N LYS A 24 13.06 -2.94 -13.96
CA LYS A 24 12.93 -1.75 -14.82
C LYS A 24 12.21 -2.06 -16.12
N GLU A 25 12.53 -3.17 -16.77
CA GLU A 25 11.87 -3.60 -18.00
C GLU A 25 10.37 -3.86 -17.76
N ILE A 26 10.03 -4.61 -16.70
CA ILE A 26 8.65 -4.88 -16.30
C ILE A 26 7.88 -3.57 -16.05
N LEU A 27 8.46 -2.63 -15.29
CA LEU A 27 7.80 -1.34 -15.02
C LEU A 27 7.65 -0.49 -16.28
N SER A 28 8.61 -0.53 -17.19
CA SER A 28 8.52 0.18 -18.47
C SER A 28 7.40 -0.39 -19.33
N ASP A 29 7.26 -1.70 -19.35
CA ASP A 29 6.25 -2.43 -20.12
C ASP A 29 4.83 -2.20 -19.56
N ILE A 30 4.67 -2.21 -18.24
CA ILE A 30 3.41 -1.86 -17.59
C ILE A 30 3.02 -0.40 -17.90
N ARG A 31 3.99 0.53 -17.95
CA ARG A 31 3.71 1.93 -18.29
C ARG A 31 3.25 2.12 -19.74
N SER A 32 3.75 1.31 -20.68
CA SER A 32 3.40 1.44 -22.09
C SER A 32 2.11 0.71 -22.46
N ARG A 33 1.89 -0.50 -21.92
CA ARG A 33 0.77 -1.39 -22.27
C ARG A 33 -0.35 -1.46 -21.24
N GLY A 34 -0.13 -0.91 -20.05
CA GLY A 34 -1.12 -0.86 -18.98
C GLY A 34 -1.54 -2.24 -18.50
N GLU A 35 -2.86 -2.45 -18.42
CA GLU A 35 -3.48 -3.66 -17.85
C GLU A 35 -3.06 -4.95 -18.56
N SER A 36 -2.89 -4.92 -19.89
CA SER A 36 -2.51 -6.12 -20.67
C SER A 36 -1.17 -6.72 -20.22
N ALA A 37 -0.17 -5.88 -19.95
CA ALA A 37 1.12 -6.34 -19.41
C ALA A 37 0.96 -6.95 -18.02
N VAL A 38 0.08 -6.41 -17.18
CA VAL A 38 -0.20 -6.97 -15.84
C VAL A 38 -0.84 -8.36 -15.95
N CYS A 39 -1.81 -8.55 -16.86
CA CYS A 39 -2.43 -9.85 -17.12
C CYS A 39 -1.40 -10.92 -17.53
N GLU A 40 -0.52 -10.58 -18.48
CA GLU A 40 0.54 -11.48 -18.95
C GLU A 40 1.53 -11.84 -17.83
N LEU A 41 1.89 -10.87 -17.00
CA LEU A 41 2.80 -11.09 -15.86
C LEU A 41 2.13 -11.97 -14.79
N ALA A 42 0.85 -11.76 -14.50
CA ALA A 42 0.09 -12.56 -13.55
C ALA A 42 -0.05 -14.02 -14.00
N GLU A 43 -0.29 -14.25 -15.30
CA GLU A 43 -0.27 -15.60 -15.87
C GLU A 43 1.13 -16.22 -15.81
N LYS A 44 2.18 -15.45 -16.07
CA LYS A 44 3.57 -15.95 -16.07
C LYS A 44 4.09 -16.32 -14.69
N PHE A 45 3.83 -15.49 -13.67
CA PHE A 45 4.41 -15.66 -12.34
C PHE A 45 3.51 -16.46 -11.40
N ASP A 46 2.20 -16.22 -11.46
CA ASP A 46 1.23 -16.78 -10.51
C ASP A 46 0.25 -17.75 -11.16
N ASN A 47 0.36 -17.97 -12.49
CA ASN A 47 -0.61 -18.75 -13.29
C ASN A 47 -2.06 -18.25 -13.07
N TRP A 48 -2.22 -16.95 -12.83
CA TRP A 48 -3.50 -16.32 -12.53
C TRP A 48 -4.17 -15.83 -13.81
N LYS A 49 -5.36 -16.38 -14.10
CA LYS A 49 -6.15 -16.07 -15.31
C LYS A 49 -7.56 -15.56 -15.00
N ARG A 50 -7.86 -15.31 -13.72
CA ARG A 50 -9.15 -14.83 -13.24
C ARG A 50 -9.14 -13.31 -13.13
N ASP A 51 -10.30 -12.72 -12.88
CA ASP A 51 -10.42 -11.30 -12.59
C ASP A 51 -9.57 -10.89 -11.39
N PHE A 52 -8.93 -9.72 -11.48
CA PHE A 52 -8.12 -9.15 -10.39
C PHE A 52 -8.96 -8.54 -9.26
N ILE A 53 -10.19 -8.15 -9.59
CA ILE A 53 -11.12 -7.52 -8.65
C ILE A 53 -12.12 -8.59 -8.21
N LEU A 54 -12.10 -8.93 -6.94
CA LEU A 54 -13.09 -9.84 -6.36
C LEU A 54 -14.46 -9.16 -6.33
N GLY A 55 -15.49 -9.87 -6.81
CA GLY A 55 -16.87 -9.45 -6.70
C GLY A 55 -17.36 -9.48 -5.24
N LYS A 56 -18.44 -8.75 -4.95
CA LYS A 56 -18.98 -8.67 -3.60
C LYS A 56 -19.42 -10.06 -3.08
N GLU A 57 -20.05 -10.84 -3.94
CA GLU A 57 -20.55 -12.18 -3.63
C GLU A 57 -19.39 -13.15 -3.31
N GLU A 58 -18.27 -13.04 -4.04
CA GLU A 58 -17.08 -13.84 -3.78
C GLU A 58 -16.44 -13.45 -2.44
N ILE A 59 -16.37 -12.15 -2.15
CA ILE A 59 -15.88 -11.64 -0.86
C ILE A 59 -16.75 -12.16 0.29
N ASP A 60 -18.07 -12.05 0.19
CA ASP A 60 -19.01 -12.50 1.23
C ASP A 60 -18.90 -14.02 1.46
N SER A 61 -18.76 -14.79 0.37
CA SER A 61 -18.51 -16.24 0.43
C SER A 61 -17.21 -16.57 1.17
N LEU A 62 -16.11 -15.87 0.88
CA LEU A 62 -14.81 -16.07 1.55
C LEU A 62 -14.86 -15.65 3.02
N ILE A 63 -15.56 -14.57 3.35
CA ILE A 63 -15.75 -14.15 4.75
C ILE A 63 -16.56 -15.21 5.52
N ALA A 64 -17.51 -15.88 4.86
CA ALA A 64 -18.28 -16.95 5.49
C ALA A 64 -17.42 -18.16 5.88
N THR A 65 -16.27 -18.40 5.23
CA THR A 65 -15.36 -19.51 5.60
C THR A 65 -14.50 -19.21 6.83
N VAL A 66 -14.46 -17.96 7.29
CA VAL A 66 -13.68 -17.54 8.46
C VAL A 66 -14.47 -17.74 9.75
N THR A 67 -13.84 -18.35 10.75
CA THR A 67 -14.45 -18.61 12.06
C THR A 67 -14.82 -17.31 12.79
N GLN A 68 -15.86 -17.37 13.63
CA GLN A 68 -16.29 -16.19 14.39
C GLN A 68 -15.19 -15.67 15.31
N THR A 69 -14.45 -16.56 15.99
CA THR A 69 -13.31 -16.18 16.84
C THR A 69 -12.26 -15.39 16.08
N ALA A 70 -11.87 -15.83 14.88
CA ALA A 70 -10.89 -15.11 14.07
C ALA A 70 -11.42 -13.73 13.63
N LYS A 71 -12.72 -13.61 13.32
CA LYS A 71 -13.36 -12.32 13.00
C LYS A 71 -13.30 -11.37 14.19
N ASP A 72 -13.58 -11.87 15.39
CA ASP A 72 -13.58 -11.07 16.61
C ASP A 72 -12.15 -10.61 16.97
N ASP A 73 -11.15 -11.49 16.83
CA ASP A 73 -9.73 -11.15 17.05
C ASP A 73 -9.23 -10.09 16.06
N ILE A 74 -9.59 -10.24 14.78
CA ILE A 74 -9.27 -9.24 13.73
C ILE A 74 -9.95 -7.92 14.06
N ARG A 75 -11.21 -7.94 14.48
CA ARG A 75 -11.97 -6.74 14.84
C ARG A 75 -11.36 -6.02 16.02
N PHE A 76 -11.00 -6.75 17.07
CA PHE A 76 -10.35 -6.18 18.24
C PHE A 76 -9.03 -5.48 17.85
N ALA A 77 -8.17 -6.15 17.09
CA ALA A 77 -6.91 -5.57 16.62
C ALA A 77 -7.14 -4.32 15.76
N TYR A 78 -8.13 -4.36 14.86
CA TYR A 78 -8.51 -3.21 14.04
C TYR A 78 -8.94 -2.01 14.92
N ASP A 79 -9.81 -2.24 15.90
CA ASP A 79 -10.35 -1.16 16.74
C ASP A 79 -9.25 -0.48 17.58
N GLN A 80 -8.25 -1.24 18.05
CA GLN A 80 -7.10 -0.66 18.77
C GLN A 80 -6.24 0.23 17.86
N VAL A 81 -5.88 -0.29 16.69
CA VAL A 81 -5.02 0.41 15.71
C VAL A 81 -5.74 1.65 15.18
N TYR A 82 -6.97 1.49 14.71
CA TYR A 82 -7.79 2.58 14.19
C TYR A 82 -8.06 3.65 15.25
N GLY A 83 -8.39 3.25 16.49
CA GLY A 83 -8.62 4.19 17.58
C GLY A 83 -7.40 5.05 17.89
N PHE A 84 -6.19 4.47 17.82
CA PHE A 84 -4.95 5.21 17.99
C PHE A 84 -4.66 6.15 16.81
N ALA A 85 -4.82 5.68 15.57
CA ALA A 85 -4.62 6.50 14.37
C ALA A 85 -5.54 7.73 14.33
N VAL A 86 -6.78 7.59 14.79
CA VAL A 86 -7.73 8.70 14.94
C VAL A 86 -7.19 9.74 15.92
N LYS A 87 -6.72 9.32 17.10
CA LYS A 87 -6.12 10.23 18.08
C LYS A 87 -4.86 10.92 17.56
N GLN A 88 -4.00 10.21 16.83
CA GLN A 88 -2.84 10.83 16.16
C GLN A 88 -3.27 11.90 15.17
N ARG A 89 -4.29 11.62 14.35
CA ARG A 89 -4.85 12.62 13.43
C ARG A 89 -5.38 13.83 14.17
N GLU A 90 -6.14 13.64 15.24
CA GLU A 90 -6.71 14.74 16.05
C GLU A 90 -5.64 15.57 16.76
N SER A 91 -4.48 14.99 17.07
CA SER A 91 -3.35 15.71 17.66
C SER A 91 -2.61 16.62 16.67
N MET A 92 -2.78 16.42 15.37
CA MET A 92 -2.14 17.23 14.34
C MET A 92 -3.01 18.46 14.00
N GLN A 93 -2.48 19.66 14.19
CA GLN A 93 -3.15 20.91 13.86
C GLN A 93 -2.32 21.69 12.83
N GLU A 94 -3.02 22.31 11.88
CA GLU A 94 -2.43 23.31 11.01
C GLU A 94 -2.26 24.61 11.78
N PHE A 95 -1.23 25.39 11.45
CA PHE A 95 -1.04 26.71 12.05
C PHE A 95 -0.37 27.64 11.07
N GLU A 96 -0.59 28.94 11.29
CA GLU A 96 0.12 30.02 10.65
C GLU A 96 0.55 31.02 11.73
N THR A 97 1.73 31.61 11.57
CA THR A 97 2.31 32.57 12.49
C THR A 97 3.15 33.59 11.73
N GLU A 98 3.21 34.80 12.25
CA GLU A 98 4.12 35.84 11.79
C GLU A 98 5.30 35.94 12.75
N LEU A 99 6.49 35.53 12.32
CA LEU A 99 7.70 35.60 13.16
C LEU A 99 8.46 36.92 12.99
N THR A 100 8.21 37.63 11.90
CA THR A 100 8.81 38.93 11.57
C THR A 100 7.79 39.74 10.79
N PRO A 101 7.66 41.06 11.03
CA PRO A 101 6.68 41.89 10.35
C PRO A 101 6.73 41.73 8.83
N GLY A 102 5.61 41.33 8.23
CA GLY A 102 5.44 41.08 6.81
C GLY A 102 5.76 39.66 6.33
N VAL A 103 6.13 38.72 7.22
CA VAL A 103 6.46 37.33 6.84
C VAL A 103 5.62 36.32 7.64
N THR A 104 4.65 35.71 6.96
CA THR A 104 3.81 34.63 7.50
C THR A 104 4.41 33.27 7.14
N LEU A 105 4.53 32.39 8.15
CA LEU A 105 4.99 31.02 8.04
C LEU A 105 3.92 30.09 8.63
N GLY A 106 3.85 28.85 8.16
CA GLY A 106 2.86 27.91 8.69
C GLY A 106 3.11 26.46 8.29
N GLN A 107 2.30 25.58 8.86
CA GLN A 107 2.26 24.16 8.54
C GLN A 107 0.87 23.80 8.03
N ARG A 108 0.82 23.11 6.89
CA ARG A 108 -0.39 22.56 6.30
C ARG A 108 -0.32 21.04 6.20
N LEU A 109 -1.42 20.36 6.49
CA LEU A 109 -1.59 18.92 6.45
C LEU A 109 -2.36 18.52 5.19
N VAL A 110 -1.66 17.96 4.20
CA VAL A 110 -2.28 17.56 2.93
C VAL A 110 -2.47 16.03 2.90
N PRO A 111 -3.69 15.50 2.69
CA PRO A 111 -3.91 14.06 2.58
C PRO A 111 -3.50 13.53 1.20
N CYS A 112 -2.93 12.32 1.17
CA CYS A 112 -2.77 11.56 -0.06
C CYS A 112 -4.16 11.18 -0.61
N GLN A 113 -4.37 11.32 -1.92
CA GLN A 113 -5.63 10.97 -2.57
C GLN A 113 -5.85 9.46 -2.68
N CYS A 114 -4.77 8.69 -2.80
CA CYS A 114 -4.79 7.24 -2.94
C CYS A 114 -3.54 6.65 -2.28
N ALA A 115 -3.70 5.46 -1.69
CA ALA A 115 -2.59 4.64 -1.22
C ALA A 115 -2.87 3.17 -1.58
N GLY A 116 -1.85 2.49 -2.11
CA GLY A 116 -1.88 1.07 -2.43
C GLY A 116 -1.26 0.25 -1.31
N CYS A 117 -1.87 -0.89 -0.99
CA CYS A 117 -1.32 -1.86 -0.05
C CYS A 117 -0.95 -3.14 -0.79
N TYR A 118 0.28 -3.60 -0.64
CA TYR A 118 0.72 -4.90 -1.15
C TYR A 118 0.80 -5.91 0.00
N VAL A 119 0.17 -7.07 -0.21
CA VAL A 119 0.20 -8.20 0.72
C VAL A 119 0.82 -9.39 -0.01
N PRO A 120 1.93 -9.95 0.49
CA PRO A 120 2.55 -11.12 -0.14
C PRO A 120 1.61 -12.33 -0.02
N GLY A 121 1.48 -13.10 -1.11
CA GLY A 121 0.71 -14.34 -1.13
C GLY A 121 1.42 -15.53 -0.46
N GLY A 122 0.66 -16.61 -0.20
CA GLY A 122 1.16 -17.88 0.34
C GLY A 122 0.83 -18.12 1.82
N ALA A 123 1.34 -19.23 2.37
CA ALA A 123 1.03 -19.71 3.72
C ALA A 123 1.54 -18.80 4.87
N ILE A 124 2.34 -17.78 4.55
CA ILE A 124 2.85 -16.79 5.49
C ILE A 124 2.23 -15.42 5.18
N CYS A 125 0.91 -15.34 5.25
CA CYS A 125 0.21 -14.06 5.34
C CYS A 125 0.24 -13.60 6.80
N ALA A 126 1.45 -13.28 7.30
CA ALA A 126 1.61 -12.67 8.62
C ALA A 126 1.08 -11.23 8.57
N CYS A 127 0.53 -10.75 9.68
CA CYS A 127 -0.37 -9.60 9.75
C CYS A 127 0.24 -8.21 9.43
N SER A 128 0.78 -8.02 8.23
CA SER A 128 1.26 -6.73 7.73
C SER A 128 0.12 -5.77 7.38
N LEU A 129 -1.07 -6.29 7.10
CA LEU A 129 -2.30 -5.48 6.98
C LEU A 129 -2.68 -4.75 8.27
N ARG A 130 -2.15 -5.17 9.44
CA ARG A 130 -2.39 -4.49 10.72
C ARG A 130 -1.55 -3.22 10.90
N SER A 131 -0.51 -3.02 10.10
CA SER A 131 0.41 -1.86 10.22
C SER A 131 0.40 -0.94 9.00
N ASN A 132 -0.06 -1.42 7.84
CA ASN A 132 -0.28 -0.55 6.68
C ASN A 132 -1.62 0.16 6.81
N GLU A 133 -1.66 1.18 7.66
CA GLU A 133 -2.77 2.11 7.78
C GLU A 133 -2.88 2.94 6.48
N CYS A 134 -3.65 2.41 5.53
CA CYS A 134 -4.19 3.20 4.45
C CYS A 134 -5.23 4.15 5.05
N ARG A 135 -4.89 5.44 5.08
CA ARG A 135 -5.75 6.54 5.52
C ARG A 135 -7.13 6.39 4.87
N TYR A 136 -8.13 6.34 5.73
CA TYR A 136 -9.56 6.36 5.48
C TYR A 136 -9.93 7.30 4.31
N CYS A 137 -10.40 6.72 3.20
CA CYS A 137 -11.06 7.42 2.10
C CYS A 137 -12.52 7.70 2.53
N GLN A 138 -12.74 8.58 3.50
CA GLN A 138 -14.06 9.18 3.71
C GLN A 138 -14.24 10.28 2.67
N GLY A 139 -15.13 10.04 1.70
CA GLY A 139 -15.70 11.12 0.88
C GLY A 139 -15.31 11.18 -0.60
N GLY A 140 -14.79 10.11 -1.22
CA GLY A 140 -14.64 10.15 -2.69
C GLY A 140 -14.10 8.88 -3.33
N ARG A 141 -15.01 7.99 -3.76
CA ARG A 141 -14.81 6.93 -4.76
C ARG A 141 -13.45 6.21 -4.69
N CYS A 142 -13.31 5.31 -3.72
CA CYS A 142 -12.41 4.18 -3.88
C CYS A 142 -13.08 3.19 -4.85
N ALA A 143 -12.85 3.40 -6.14
CA ALA A 143 -13.08 2.41 -7.18
C ALA A 143 -11.76 2.34 -7.95
N VAL A 144 -11.14 1.17 -7.98
CA VAL A 144 -10.25 0.85 -9.10
C VAL A 144 -11.16 0.81 -10.32
N TYR A 145 -11.35 1.96 -10.99
CA TYR A 145 -12.04 2.03 -12.26
C TYR A 145 -11.45 3.09 -13.18
N ARG A 146 -11.04 2.57 -14.35
CA ARG A 146 -10.95 3.20 -15.67
C ARG A 146 -10.08 4.45 -15.80
N GLY A 147 -8.86 4.21 -16.25
CA GLY A 147 -8.29 5.04 -17.30
C GLY A 147 -9.12 4.90 -18.58
N LEU A 148 -10.21 5.66 -18.68
CA LEU A 148 -10.73 6.11 -19.98
C LEU A 148 -10.65 7.62 -19.97
N HIS A 149 -9.62 8.09 -20.68
CA HIS A 149 -9.40 9.46 -21.09
C HIS A 149 -10.67 10.00 -21.76
N PRO A 150 -11.33 11.07 -21.26
CA PRO A 150 -12.21 11.86 -22.10
C PRO A 150 -11.30 12.71 -22.99
N SER A 151 -11.20 12.32 -24.26
CA SER A 151 -10.90 13.29 -25.30
C SER A 151 -11.92 14.43 -25.22
N GLN A 152 -11.41 15.63 -25.43
CA GLN A 152 -12.08 16.92 -25.44
C GLN A 152 -13.44 16.92 -26.16
N GLY A 153 -14.37 17.70 -25.61
CA GLY A 153 -15.68 18.06 -26.16
C GLY A 153 -16.42 18.95 -25.17
#